data_AF-A0A7J8IY78-F1
#
_entry.id   AF-A0A7J8IY78-F1
#
_cell.length_a   1.000
_cell.length_b   1.000
_cell.length_c   1.000
_cell.angle_alpha   90.00
_cell.angle_beta   90.00
_cell.angle_gamma   90.00
#
_symmetry.space_group_name_H-M   'P 1'
#
loop_
_entity.id
_entity.type
_entity.pdbx_description
1 polymer ?
#
loop_
_entity_poly.entity_id
_entity_poly.type
_entity_poly.pdbx_seq_one_letter_code
_entity_poly.pdbx_strand_id
1 'polypeptide(L)'
;MRPQKASSAIKNTVWEPYTVTPGENECAQEKTYKHKHLWSLQSESLYGRRLHAEFAAERDWDQFHQPRNLLLALVGEVGELAELFQWKPDEEPGPQAWPPKERAALQEELSDVLIYLVALAARCRVDLPQAVLSKMDTNRRRYPAHLSRGSSRKYTDLPHGATSEDQTVGTADLACESTGQAST
;
A
#
# COMPACT_ATOMS: atom_id res chain seq x y z
N MET A 1 -46.92 23.91 -5.69
CA MET A 1 -45.80 24.24 -4.77
C MET A 1 -44.74 23.16 -4.91
N ARG A 2 -43.58 23.50 -5.50
CA ARG A 2 -42.40 22.63 -5.60
C ARG A 2 -41.47 22.94 -4.42
N PRO A 3 -40.91 21.95 -3.70
CA PRO A 3 -39.82 22.21 -2.79
C PRO A 3 -38.49 22.29 -3.55
N GLN A 4 -37.68 23.29 -3.18
CA GLN A 4 -36.39 23.64 -3.78
C GLN A 4 -35.29 22.66 -3.36
N LYS A 5 -34.34 22.43 -4.29
CA LYS A 5 -33.13 21.62 -4.09
C LYS A 5 -32.14 22.37 -3.19
N ALA A 6 -31.63 21.71 -2.15
CA ALA A 6 -30.40 22.12 -1.47
C ALA A 6 -29.19 21.52 -2.22
N SER A 7 -28.41 22.39 -2.84
CA SER A 7 -27.14 22.06 -3.50
C SER A 7 -26.03 22.16 -2.46
N SER A 8 -25.42 21.03 -2.11
CA SER A 8 -24.20 20.98 -1.28
C SER A 8 -23.01 20.76 -2.20
N ALA A 9 -22.21 21.81 -2.38
CA ALA A 9 -20.98 21.78 -3.16
C ALA A 9 -19.95 20.83 -2.52
N ILE A 10 -19.55 19.80 -3.27
CA ILE A 10 -18.39 18.96 -2.96
C ILE A 10 -17.15 19.80 -3.27
N LYS A 11 -16.37 20.15 -2.24
CA LYS A 11 -15.08 20.81 -2.43
C LYS A 11 -14.06 19.75 -2.89
N ASN A 12 -13.60 19.89 -4.13
CA ASN A 12 -12.46 19.15 -4.66
C ASN A 12 -11.24 19.38 -3.76
N THR A 13 -10.74 18.31 -3.14
CA THR A 13 -9.46 18.35 -2.43
C THR A 13 -8.37 18.09 -3.47
N VAL A 14 -7.66 19.15 -3.83
CA VAL A 14 -6.45 19.10 -4.65
C VAL A 14 -5.36 18.41 -3.83
N TRP A 15 -4.79 17.34 -4.36
CA TRP A 15 -3.61 16.69 -3.80
C TRP A 15 -2.37 17.52 -4.16
N GLU A 16 -1.81 18.24 -3.19
CA GLU A 16 -0.48 18.86 -3.33
C GLU A 16 0.62 17.84 -2.98
N PRO A 17 1.72 17.77 -3.76
CA PRO A 17 2.84 16.88 -3.45
C PRO A 17 3.66 17.43 -2.27
N TYR A 18 3.79 16.63 -1.20
CA TYR A 18 4.59 16.96 -0.02
C TYR A 18 6.09 16.92 -0.37
N THR A 19 6.79 18.04 -0.20
CA THR A 19 8.25 18.08 -0.17
C THR A 19 8.72 18.00 1.29
N VAL A 20 9.45 16.94 1.63
CA VAL A 20 10.08 16.78 2.95
C VAL A 20 11.49 17.35 2.88
N THR A 21 11.80 18.31 3.75
CA THR A 21 13.16 18.80 3.99
C THR A 21 13.85 17.90 5.04
N PRO A 22 15.12 17.49 4.86
CA PRO A 22 15.75 16.55 5.78
C PRO A 22 16.32 17.29 7.00
N GLY A 23 15.92 16.87 8.20
CA GLY A 23 16.48 17.38 9.45
C GLY A 23 16.15 16.46 10.63
N GLU A 24 17.11 15.60 10.96
CA GLU A 24 17.46 14.95 12.26
C GLU A 24 16.36 14.38 13.20
N ASN A 25 15.06 14.46 12.87
CA ASN A 25 13.94 13.95 13.67
C ASN A 25 13.19 12.76 13.03
N GLU A 26 13.64 12.29 11.86
CA GLU A 26 12.95 11.24 11.09
C GLU A 26 12.83 9.91 11.85
N CYS A 27 13.85 9.47 12.61
CA CYS A 27 13.80 8.16 13.28
C CYS A 27 12.76 8.09 14.41
N ALA A 28 12.58 9.19 15.17
CA ALA A 28 11.62 9.25 16.26
C ALA A 28 10.19 9.50 15.76
N GLN A 29 10.04 10.36 14.75
CA GLN A 29 8.76 10.63 14.10
C GLN A 29 8.26 9.42 13.32
N GLU A 30 9.11 8.70 12.58
CA GLU A 30 8.73 7.50 11.83
C GLU A 30 8.33 6.35 12.76
N LYS A 31 8.98 6.21 13.94
CA LYS A 31 8.58 5.24 14.96
C LYS A 31 7.21 5.55 15.57
N THR A 32 6.94 6.82 15.91
CA THR A 32 5.63 7.22 16.46
C THR A 32 4.52 7.21 15.42
N TYR A 33 4.82 7.53 14.16
CA TYR A 33 3.88 7.41 13.04
C TYR A 33 3.53 5.96 12.75
N LYS A 34 4.54 5.09 12.63
CA LYS A 34 4.33 3.64 12.50
C LYS A 34 3.48 3.13 13.65
N HIS A 35 3.77 3.51 14.89
CA HIS A 35 3.00 3.04 16.06
C HIS A 35 1.54 3.51 16.08
N LYS A 36 1.26 4.79 15.78
CA LYS A 36 -0.12 5.32 15.71
C LYS A 36 -0.90 4.73 14.53
N HIS A 37 -0.27 4.58 13.38
CA HIS A 37 -0.91 4.04 12.18
C HIS A 37 -1.11 2.51 12.25
N LEU A 38 -0.21 1.80 12.94
CA LEU A 38 -0.35 0.38 13.28
C LEU A 38 -1.54 0.15 14.20
N TRP A 39 -1.71 1.00 15.22
CA TRP A 39 -2.89 0.95 16.11
C TRP A 39 -4.20 1.20 15.36
N SER A 40 -4.25 2.18 14.44
CA SER A 40 -5.46 2.45 13.62
C SER A 40 -5.81 1.25 12.73
N LEU A 41 -4.83 0.73 11.97
CA LEU A 41 -5.05 -0.40 11.06
C LEU A 41 -5.33 -1.71 11.81
N GLN A 42 -4.70 -1.97 12.96
CA GLN A 42 -5.08 -3.10 13.80
C GLN A 42 -6.50 -2.91 14.34
N SER A 43 -6.88 -1.71 14.80
CA SER A 43 -8.22 -1.47 15.31
C SER A 43 -9.31 -1.62 14.24
N GLU A 44 -9.09 -1.14 13.02
CA GLU A 44 -10.01 -1.28 11.89
C GLU A 44 -10.06 -2.73 11.36
N SER A 45 -8.91 -3.40 11.28
CA SER A 45 -8.83 -4.82 10.90
C SER A 45 -9.47 -5.74 11.95
N LEU A 46 -9.35 -5.41 13.23
CA LEU A 46 -10.01 -6.13 14.31
C LEU A 46 -11.52 -5.84 14.32
N TYR A 47 -11.93 -4.63 13.95
CA TYR A 47 -13.34 -4.27 13.80
C TYR A 47 -14.03 -5.06 12.68
N GLY A 48 -13.42 -5.13 11.49
CA GLY A 48 -13.94 -5.96 10.38
C GLY A 48 -14.01 -7.45 10.73
N ARG A 49 -12.98 -8.00 11.41
CA ARG A 49 -13.00 -9.37 11.92
C ARG A 49 -14.15 -9.63 12.87
N ARG A 50 -14.37 -8.69 13.80
CA ARG A 50 -15.40 -8.79 14.82
C ARG A 50 -16.79 -8.76 14.19
N LEU A 51 -17.05 -7.82 13.29
CA LEU A 51 -18.34 -7.72 12.60
C LEU A 51 -18.67 -8.99 11.80
N HIS A 52 -17.70 -9.52 11.05
CA HIS A 52 -17.91 -10.77 10.31
C HIS A 52 -18.14 -11.97 11.24
N ALA A 53 -17.37 -12.07 12.34
CA ALA A 53 -17.56 -13.15 13.31
C ALA A 53 -18.91 -13.05 14.04
N GLU A 54 -19.35 -11.84 14.41
CA GLU A 54 -20.68 -11.60 15.00
C GLU A 54 -21.78 -11.97 13.99
N PHE A 55 -21.69 -11.49 12.75
CA PHE A 55 -22.63 -11.81 11.67
C PHE A 55 -22.75 -13.33 11.41
N ALA A 56 -21.62 -14.03 11.42
CA ALA A 56 -21.55 -15.48 11.21
C ALA A 56 -22.13 -16.26 12.41
N ALA A 57 -21.79 -15.85 13.62
CA ALA A 57 -22.25 -16.48 14.85
C ALA A 57 -23.77 -16.35 15.02
N GLU A 58 -24.34 -15.18 14.72
CA GLU A 58 -25.80 -14.95 14.72
C GLU A 58 -26.56 -15.92 13.81
N ARG A 59 -25.90 -16.43 12.76
CA ARG A 59 -26.50 -17.31 11.75
C ARG A 59 -26.09 -18.78 11.91
N ASP A 60 -25.29 -19.10 12.93
CA ASP A 60 -24.69 -20.42 13.12
C ASP A 60 -23.88 -20.88 11.89
N TRP A 61 -23.24 -19.94 11.21
CA TRP A 61 -22.49 -20.20 9.97
C TRP A 61 -21.06 -20.66 10.19
N ASP A 62 -20.58 -20.66 11.44
CA ASP A 62 -19.25 -21.14 11.78
C ASP A 62 -18.99 -22.58 11.33
N GLN A 63 -20.04 -23.42 11.25
CA GLN A 63 -19.94 -24.78 10.71
C GLN A 63 -19.49 -24.81 9.23
N PHE A 64 -19.85 -23.79 8.44
CA PHE A 64 -19.50 -23.67 7.03
C PHE A 64 -18.18 -22.93 6.81
N HIS A 65 -17.66 -22.23 7.83
CA HIS A 65 -16.40 -21.49 7.78
C HIS A 65 -15.15 -22.36 7.99
N GLN A 66 -15.05 -23.46 7.25
CA GLN A 66 -13.78 -24.20 7.13
C GLN A 66 -12.82 -23.44 6.19
N PRO A 67 -11.49 -23.51 6.40
CA PRO A 67 -10.53 -22.77 5.57
C PRO A 67 -10.70 -22.95 4.06
N ARG A 68 -11.03 -24.17 3.62
CA ARG A 68 -11.27 -24.46 2.21
C ARG A 68 -12.50 -23.75 1.65
N ASN A 69 -13.56 -23.66 2.44
CA ASN A 69 -14.82 -23.03 2.01
C ASN A 69 -14.63 -21.52 1.91
N LEU A 70 -13.98 -20.91 2.91
CA LEU A 70 -13.62 -19.49 2.89
C LEU A 70 -12.70 -19.14 1.71
N LEU A 71 -11.75 -20.01 1.38
CA LEU A 71 -10.91 -19.83 0.20
C LEU A 71 -11.71 -19.90 -1.11
N LEU A 72 -12.65 -20.83 -1.22
CA LEU A 72 -13.49 -20.96 -2.41
C LEU A 72 -14.45 -19.77 -2.57
N ALA A 73 -15.03 -19.28 -1.45
CA ALA A 73 -15.82 -18.05 -1.45
C ALA A 73 -14.98 -16.85 -1.90
N LEU A 74 -13.79 -16.67 -1.33
CA LEU A 74 -12.84 -15.63 -1.74
C LEU A 74 -12.53 -15.69 -3.25
N VAL A 75 -12.35 -16.88 -3.82
CA VAL A 75 -12.12 -17.03 -5.27
C VAL A 75 -13.36 -16.61 -6.07
N GLY A 76 -14.56 -16.88 -5.58
CA GLY A 76 -15.82 -16.41 -6.17
C GLY A 76 -15.87 -14.88 -6.24
N GLU A 77 -15.67 -14.21 -5.11
CA GLU A 77 -15.69 -12.73 -5.05
C GLU A 77 -14.59 -12.09 -5.91
N VAL A 78 -13.42 -12.73 -6.01
CA VAL A 78 -12.37 -12.28 -6.95
C VAL A 78 -12.83 -12.41 -8.41
N GLY A 79 -13.64 -13.41 -8.72
CA GLY A 79 -14.29 -13.58 -10.02
C GLY A 79 -15.27 -12.45 -10.30
N GLU A 80 -16.19 -12.17 -9.37
CA GLU A 80 -17.17 -11.08 -9.49
C GLU A 80 -16.48 -9.71 -9.64
N LEU A 81 -15.43 -9.45 -8.85
CA LEU A 81 -14.58 -8.28 -9.02
C LEU A 81 -13.97 -8.22 -10.43
N ALA A 82 -13.47 -9.34 -10.96
CA ALA A 82 -12.87 -9.38 -12.29
C ALA A 82 -13.90 -9.12 -13.41
N GLU A 83 -15.16 -9.54 -13.24
CA GLU A 83 -16.24 -9.29 -14.19
C GLU A 83 -16.50 -7.79 -14.41
N LEU A 84 -16.24 -6.94 -13.40
CA LEU A 84 -16.35 -5.48 -13.54
C LEU A 84 -15.32 -4.89 -14.52
N PHE A 85 -14.17 -5.55 -14.68
CA PHE A 85 -13.06 -5.07 -15.50
C PHE A 85 -12.94 -5.78 -16.86
N GLN A 86 -13.49 -6.99 -17.00
CA GLN A 86 -13.18 -7.91 -18.11
C GLN A 86 -13.39 -7.33 -19.53
N TRP A 87 -14.28 -6.35 -19.70
CA TRP A 87 -14.59 -5.73 -20.99
C TRP A 87 -14.22 -4.23 -21.06
N LYS A 88 -13.43 -3.72 -20.11
CA LYS A 88 -13.00 -2.32 -20.09
C LYS A 88 -11.81 -2.13 -21.05
N PRO A 89 -11.89 -1.22 -22.04
CA PRO A 89 -10.78 -0.96 -22.94
C PRO A 89 -9.68 -0.14 -22.24
N ASP A 90 -8.45 -0.27 -22.72
CA ASP A 90 -7.27 0.38 -22.12
C ASP A 90 -7.33 1.91 -22.21
N GLU A 91 -8.04 2.46 -23.21
CA GLU A 91 -8.17 3.89 -23.45
C GLU A 91 -9.30 4.56 -22.63
N GLU A 92 -10.17 3.78 -21.99
CA GLU A 92 -11.26 4.34 -21.18
C GLU A 92 -10.75 4.94 -19.86
N PRO A 93 -11.40 6.01 -19.36
CA PRO A 93 -11.14 6.51 -18.02
C PRO A 93 -11.26 5.39 -16.97
N GLY A 94 -10.24 5.27 -16.11
CA GLY A 94 -10.21 4.24 -15.08
C GLY A 94 -11.36 4.34 -14.05
N PRO A 95 -11.38 3.45 -13.04
CA PRO A 95 -12.51 3.28 -12.12
C PRO A 95 -12.98 4.54 -11.36
N GLN A 96 -12.12 5.56 -11.29
CA GLN A 96 -12.44 6.84 -10.69
C GLN A 96 -13.57 7.58 -11.43
N ALA A 97 -13.69 7.37 -12.74
CA ALA A 97 -14.67 8.02 -13.61
C ALA A 97 -15.89 7.15 -13.95
N TRP A 98 -15.95 5.93 -13.41
CA TRP A 98 -17.08 5.03 -13.64
C TRP A 98 -18.41 5.62 -13.13
N PRO A 99 -19.55 5.24 -13.75
CA PRO A 99 -20.85 5.70 -13.32
C PRO A 99 -21.15 5.23 -11.88
N PRO A 100 -22.04 5.93 -11.14
CA PRO A 100 -22.28 5.64 -9.72
C PRO A 100 -22.64 4.18 -9.42
N LYS A 101 -23.39 3.52 -10.32
CA LYS A 101 -23.77 2.11 -10.16
C LYS A 101 -22.56 1.16 -10.23
N GLU A 102 -21.66 1.37 -11.20
CA GLU A 102 -20.45 0.55 -11.33
C GLU A 102 -19.47 0.82 -10.18
N ARG A 103 -19.42 2.06 -9.69
CA ARG A 103 -18.63 2.40 -8.50
C ARG A 103 -19.16 1.73 -7.24
N ALA A 104 -20.48 1.60 -7.09
CA ALA A 104 -21.08 0.88 -5.98
C ALA A 104 -20.75 -0.62 -6.06
N ALA A 105 -20.93 -1.24 -7.23
CA ALA A 105 -20.53 -2.63 -7.44
C ALA A 105 -19.04 -2.85 -7.12
N LEU A 106 -18.15 -1.99 -7.61
CA LEU A 106 -16.72 -2.08 -7.28
C LEU A 106 -16.44 -2.01 -5.77
N GLN A 107 -17.19 -1.20 -5.03
CA GLN A 107 -17.04 -1.10 -3.57
C GLN A 107 -17.53 -2.36 -2.87
N GLU A 108 -18.62 -2.95 -3.34
CA GLU A 108 -19.17 -4.22 -2.83
C GLU A 108 -18.16 -5.35 -3.04
N GLU A 109 -17.74 -5.61 -4.27
CA GLU A 109 -16.82 -6.73 -4.58
C GLU A 109 -15.46 -6.61 -3.88
N LEU A 110 -14.90 -5.39 -3.80
CA LEU A 110 -13.67 -5.16 -3.04
C LEU A 110 -13.86 -5.44 -1.54
N SER A 111 -15.03 -5.13 -1.00
CA SER A 111 -15.36 -5.38 0.39
C SER A 111 -15.51 -6.88 0.66
N ASP A 112 -16.19 -7.61 -0.23
CA ASP A 112 -16.40 -9.05 -0.08
C ASP A 112 -15.09 -9.84 -0.16
N VAL A 113 -14.21 -9.50 -1.10
CA VAL A 113 -12.83 -10.03 -1.15
C VAL A 113 -12.09 -9.79 0.18
N LEU A 114 -12.17 -8.58 0.73
CA LEU A 114 -11.52 -8.24 1.99
C LEU A 114 -12.12 -9.03 3.16
N ILE A 115 -13.44 -9.15 3.23
CA ILE A 115 -14.17 -9.85 4.29
C ILE A 115 -13.74 -11.31 4.34
N TYR A 116 -13.78 -12.04 3.21
CA TYR A 116 -13.39 -13.45 3.19
C TYR A 116 -11.89 -13.64 3.43
N LEU A 117 -11.02 -12.75 2.94
CA LEU A 117 -9.60 -12.81 3.23
C LEU A 117 -9.31 -12.68 4.73
N VAL A 118 -10.00 -11.74 5.38
CA VAL A 118 -9.89 -11.49 6.82
C VAL A 118 -10.45 -12.66 7.63
N ALA A 119 -11.58 -13.22 7.23
CA ALA A 119 -12.18 -14.40 7.84
C ALA A 119 -11.27 -15.63 7.70
N LEU A 120 -10.69 -15.86 6.52
CA LEU A 120 -9.75 -16.94 6.25
C LEU A 120 -8.49 -16.81 7.12
N ALA A 121 -7.92 -15.61 7.21
CA ALA A 121 -6.76 -15.36 8.06
C ALA A 121 -7.06 -15.65 9.55
N ALA A 122 -8.22 -15.20 10.03
CA ALA A 122 -8.67 -15.48 11.41
C ALA A 122 -8.85 -16.98 11.65
N ARG A 123 -9.51 -17.70 10.73
CA ARG A 123 -9.73 -19.15 10.81
C ARG A 123 -8.43 -19.95 10.81
N CYS A 124 -7.41 -19.44 10.11
CA CYS A 124 -6.05 -19.99 10.05
C CYS A 124 -5.13 -19.49 11.18
N ARG A 125 -5.62 -18.64 12.09
CA ARG A 125 -4.84 -18.03 13.19
C ARG A 125 -3.63 -17.23 12.70
N VAL A 126 -3.78 -16.55 11.57
CA VAL A 126 -2.76 -15.65 11.00
C VAL A 126 -3.03 -14.22 11.48
N ASP A 127 -2.04 -13.58 12.09
CA ASP A 127 -2.05 -12.14 12.31
C ASP A 127 -1.79 -11.43 10.96
N LEU A 128 -2.86 -11.21 10.21
CA LEU A 128 -2.80 -10.64 8.86
C LEU A 128 -2.08 -9.27 8.82
N PRO A 129 -2.37 -8.30 9.71
CA PRO A 129 -1.59 -7.06 9.80
C PRO A 129 -0.08 -7.29 9.94
N GLN A 130 0.35 -8.15 10.87
CA GLN A 130 1.78 -8.44 11.03
C GLN A 130 2.39 -9.17 9.83
N ALA A 131 1.63 -10.09 9.22
CA ALA A 131 2.04 -10.79 8.01
C ALA A 131 2.28 -9.82 6.84
N VAL A 132 1.41 -8.81 6.68
CA VAL A 132 1.57 -7.76 5.66
C VAL A 132 2.83 -6.93 5.90
N LEU A 133 3.13 -6.53 7.13
CA LEU A 133 4.35 -5.78 7.46
C LEU A 133 5.62 -6.57 7.11
N SER A 134 5.68 -7.82 7.56
CA SER A 134 6.80 -8.73 7.26
C SER A 134 6.96 -8.96 5.74
N LYS A 135 5.84 -9.09 5.02
CA LYS A 135 5.84 -9.21 3.56
C LYS A 135 6.36 -7.93 2.89
N MET A 136 5.98 -6.75 3.38
CA MET A 136 6.46 -5.48 2.86
C MET A 136 7.96 -5.28 3.05
N ASP A 137 8.51 -5.67 4.21
CA ASP A 137 9.97 -5.64 4.42
C ASP A 137 10.71 -6.61 3.51
N THR A 138 10.11 -7.77 3.22
CA THR A 138 10.62 -8.70 2.23
C THR A 138 10.55 -8.12 0.81
N ASN A 139 9.45 -7.44 0.46
CA ASN A 139 9.30 -6.79 -0.84
C ASN A 139 10.33 -5.66 -1.04
N ARG A 140 10.56 -4.81 -0.02
CA ARG A 140 11.58 -3.74 -0.07
C ARG A 140 12.99 -4.29 -0.34
N ARG A 141 13.33 -5.43 0.27
CA ARG A 141 14.62 -6.10 0.06
C ARG A 141 14.73 -6.73 -1.33
N ARG A 142 13.65 -7.32 -1.84
CA ARG A 142 13.62 -7.94 -3.18
C ARG A 142 13.55 -6.91 -4.31
N TYR A 143 12.98 -5.74 -4.07
CA TYR A 143 12.81 -4.68 -5.05
C TYR A 143 13.42 -3.37 -4.54
N PRO A 144 14.76 -3.23 -4.52
CA PRO A 144 15.41 -1.99 -4.15
C PRO A 144 14.99 -0.84 -5.07
N ALA A 145 14.63 0.31 -4.50
CA ALA A 145 14.07 1.43 -5.27
C ALA A 145 14.96 1.91 -6.43
N HIS A 146 16.29 1.86 -6.26
CA HIS A 146 17.24 2.26 -7.29
C HIS A 146 17.35 1.27 -8.46
N LEU A 147 16.97 0.00 -8.25
CA LEU A 147 16.98 -1.04 -9.30
C LEU A 147 15.61 -1.26 -9.94
N SER A 148 14.53 -0.97 -9.21
CA SER A 148 13.17 -1.32 -9.62
C SER A 148 12.31 -0.13 -10.07
N ARG A 149 12.79 1.12 -9.97
CA ARG A 149 12.02 2.31 -10.37
C ARG A 149 11.65 2.24 -11.86
N GLY A 150 10.36 2.35 -12.17
CA GLY A 150 9.85 2.32 -13.54
C GLY A 150 9.96 0.96 -14.24
N SER A 151 10.29 -0.11 -13.50
CA SER A 151 10.47 -1.45 -14.06
C SER A 151 9.49 -2.44 -13.43
N SER A 152 8.83 -3.24 -14.27
CA SER A 152 7.99 -4.37 -13.87
C SER A 152 8.77 -5.70 -13.82
N ARG A 153 10.10 -5.66 -13.99
CA ARG A 153 10.94 -6.87 -13.95
C ARG A 153 10.81 -7.57 -12.61
N LYS A 154 10.79 -8.90 -12.66
CA LYS A 154 10.80 -9.71 -11.44
C LYS A 154 12.13 -9.52 -10.72
N TYR A 155 12.14 -9.64 -9.39
CA TYR A 155 13.35 -9.49 -8.58
C TYR A 155 14.50 -10.44 -8.97
N THR A 156 14.18 -11.57 -9.62
CA THR A 156 15.17 -12.51 -10.16
C THR A 156 15.94 -11.94 -11.35
N ASP A 157 15.38 -10.92 -12.01
CA ASP A 157 15.87 -10.37 -13.27
C ASP A 157 16.36 -8.92 -13.11
N LEU A 158 16.48 -8.46 -11.86
CA LEU A 158 17.08 -7.17 -11.52
C LEU A 158 18.61 -7.27 -11.62
N PRO A 159 19.30 -6.18 -12.04
CA PRO A 159 20.76 -6.18 -12.06
C PRO A 159 21.32 -6.52 -10.67
N HIS A 160 22.13 -7.56 -10.58
CA HIS A 160 22.75 -7.96 -9.32
C HIS A 160 23.95 -7.04 -9.08
N GLY A 161 23.86 -6.18 -8.05
CA GLY A 161 24.98 -5.37 -7.58
C GLY A 161 25.01 -3.94 -8.12
N ALA A 162 24.52 -3.02 -7.30
CA ALA A 162 25.06 -1.66 -7.19
C ALA A 162 25.13 -1.30 -5.70
N THR A 163 25.82 -2.13 -4.92
CA THR A 163 26.16 -1.78 -3.54
C THR A 163 27.48 -1.01 -3.53
N SER A 164 27.39 0.29 -3.23
CA SER A 164 28.42 1.11 -2.60
C SER A 164 29.74 1.35 -3.37
N GLU A 165 29.74 2.32 -4.29
CA GLU A 165 30.93 3.14 -4.58
C GLU A 165 30.49 4.58 -4.86
N ASP A 166 30.23 5.36 -3.80
CA ASP A 166 30.29 6.83 -3.87
C ASP A 166 30.89 7.39 -2.58
N GLN A 167 31.99 6.76 -2.15
CA GLN A 167 32.94 7.30 -1.18
C GLN A 167 34.35 7.18 -1.77
N THR A 168 34.58 7.80 -2.94
CA THR A 168 35.92 8.24 -3.28
C THR A 168 36.11 9.63 -2.69
N VAL A 169 36.67 9.61 -1.48
CA VAL A 169 37.34 10.71 -0.80
C VAL A 169 38.05 11.61 -1.83
N GLY A 170 37.65 12.88 -1.86
CA GLY A 170 38.37 13.92 -2.57
C GLY A 170 39.78 14.05 -2.00
N THR A 171 40.76 13.44 -2.65
CA THR A 171 42.16 13.87 -2.54
C THR A 171 42.32 15.15 -3.35
N ALA A 172 42.04 16.28 -2.72
CA ALA A 172 42.50 17.58 -3.16
C ALA A 172 42.83 18.41 -1.92
N ASP A 173 43.97 18.11 -1.32
CA ASP A 173 44.76 19.10 -0.57
C ASP A 173 46.15 18.52 -0.31
N LEU A 174 47.16 19.15 -0.93
CA LEU A 174 48.53 19.35 -0.41
C LEU A 174 49.43 19.87 -1.55
N ALA A 175 49.51 21.19 -1.68
CA ALA A 175 50.75 21.91 -1.96
C ALA A 175 50.48 23.43 -1.85
N CYS A 176 50.65 23.94 -0.63
CA CYS A 176 50.94 25.35 -0.39
C CYS A 176 52.36 25.45 0.16
N GLU A 177 52.93 26.64 -0.01
CA GLU A 177 54.24 27.16 0.39
C GLU A 177 55.39 26.95 -0.61
N SER A 178 56.28 27.90 -0.91
CA SER A 178 56.49 29.35 -0.66
C SER A 178 58.00 29.59 -0.94
N THR A 179 58.39 30.84 -1.23
CA THR A 179 59.77 31.38 -1.39
C THR A 179 60.42 31.18 -2.77
N GLY A 180 61.11 32.13 -3.38
CA GLY A 180 61.58 33.46 -3.00
C GLY A 180 62.49 34.00 -4.14
N GLN A 181 62.65 35.31 -4.21
CA GLN A 181 63.40 36.10 -5.21
C GLN A 181 64.86 35.65 -5.46
N ALA A 182 65.40 35.93 -6.66
CA ALA A 182 66.62 36.75 -6.85
C ALA A 182 66.97 36.97 -8.34
N SER A 183 67.42 38.20 -8.63
CA SER A 183 67.88 38.76 -9.90
C SER A 183 69.16 38.15 -10.47
N THR A 184 69.36 38.23 -11.79
CA THR A 184 70.44 39.02 -12.42
C THR A 184 70.06 39.36 -13.86
#